data_AF-A0A6L8LN21-F1
#
_entry.id   AF-A0A6L8LN21-F1
#
_cell.length_a   1.000
_cell.length_b   1.000
_cell.length_c   1.000
_cell.angle_alpha   90.00
_cell.angle_beta   90.00
_cell.angle_gamma   90.00
#
_symmetry.space_group_name_H-M   'P 1'
#
loop_
_entity.id
_entity.type
_entity.pdbx_description
1 polymer ?
#
loop_
_entity_poly.entity_id
_entity_poly.type
_entity_poly.pdbx_seq_one_letter_code
_entity_poly.pdbx_strand_id
1 'polypeptide(L)'
;MTAFQDKLRGLIALHCASLREEVQDLREVLARLRPPAGEAGGAISEGAGLVHKIKGSSGSIGFHEVGAVAQELETLLRGLERAGGTPDAGGIARALALVSELDALVAELRPEQSALYHAG
;
A
#
# COMPACT_ATOMS: atom_id res chain seq x y z
N MET A 1 31.90 -2.19 12.64
CA MET A 1 30.66 -2.73 12.05
C MET A 1 29.45 -1.77 12.16
N THR A 2 29.61 -0.52 12.58
CA THR A 2 28.48 0.40 12.88
C THR A 2 27.99 1.22 11.68
N ALA A 3 28.88 1.71 10.80
CA ALA A 3 28.51 2.64 9.73
C ALA A 3 27.52 2.08 8.68
N PHE A 4 27.62 0.78 8.35
CA PHE A 4 26.69 0.14 7.42
C PHE A 4 25.29 0.00 8.03
N GLN A 5 25.22 -0.44 9.29
CA GLN A 5 23.96 -0.62 10.00
C GLN A 5 23.23 0.71 10.21
N ASP A 6 23.96 1.78 10.54
CA ASP A 6 23.37 3.11 10.68
C ASP A 6 22.83 3.64 9.34
N LYS A 7 23.53 3.37 8.23
CA LYS A 7 23.04 3.71 6.89
C LYS A 7 21.77 2.93 6.53
N LEU A 8 21.72 1.63 6.85
CA LEU A 8 20.53 0.80 6.60
C LEU A 8 19.33 1.30 7.41
N ARG A 9 19.51 1.61 8.70
CA ARG A 9 18.46 2.21 9.54
C ARG A 9 17.96 3.54 8.97
N GLY A 10 18.85 4.38 8.46
CA GLY A 10 18.49 5.62 7.78
C GLY A 10 17.62 5.38 6.54
N LEU A 11 17.95 4.38 5.72
CA LEU A 11 17.14 3.99 4.56
C LEU A 11 15.75 3.45 4.96
N ILE A 12 15.69 2.64 6.02
CA ILE A 12 14.42 2.13 6.55
C ILE A 12 13.55 3.30 7.04
N ALA A 13 14.12 4.26 7.78
CA ALA A 13 13.39 5.43 8.26
C ALA A 13 12.85 6.30 7.12
N LEU A 14 13.66 6.54 6.08
CA LEU A 14 13.21 7.22 4.88
C LEU A 14 12.04 6.48 4.21
N HIS A 15 12.15 5.15 4.10
CA HIS A 15 11.10 4.34 3.50
C HIS A 15 9.79 4.38 4.30
N CYS A 16 9.84 4.41 5.64
CA CYS A 16 8.65 4.59 6.46
C CYS A 16 7.92 5.90 6.14
N ALA A 17 8.66 6.98 5.88
CA ALA A 17 8.06 8.25 5.47
C ALA A 17 7.45 8.15 4.07
N SER A 18 8.18 7.60 3.10
CA SER A 18 7.68 7.43 1.72
C SER A 18 6.43 6.53 1.66
N LEU A 19 6.38 5.44 2.44
CA LEU A 19 5.20 4.58 2.51
C LEU A 19 3.94 5.33 2.95
N ARG A 20 4.06 6.29 3.88
CA ARG A 20 2.91 7.09 4.31
C ARG A 20 2.39 7.95 3.17
N GLU A 21 3.28 8.59 2.42
CA GLU A 21 2.92 9.40 1.25
C GLU A 21 2.26 8.53 0.17
N GLU A 22 2.88 7.40 -0.19
CA GLU A 22 2.34 6.47 -1.19
C GLU A 22 0.95 5.93 -0.82
N VAL A 23 0.70 5.66 0.46
CA VAL A 23 -0.62 5.21 0.95
C VAL A 23 -1.64 6.35 0.98
N GLN A 24 -1.23 7.60 1.26
CA GLN A 24 -2.13 8.75 1.09
C GLN A 24 -2.55 8.91 -0.38
N ASP A 25 -1.61 8.84 -1.31
CA ASP A 25 -1.90 8.90 -2.75
C ASP A 25 -2.89 7.81 -3.16
N LEU A 26 -2.64 6.56 -2.70
CA LEU A 26 -3.55 5.44 -2.95
C LEU A 26 -4.95 5.69 -2.39
N ARG A 27 -5.05 6.31 -1.21
CA ARG A 27 -6.34 6.65 -0.59
C ARG A 27 -7.11 7.69 -1.38
N GLU A 28 -6.44 8.71 -1.87
CA GLU A 28 -7.04 9.71 -2.75
C GLU A 28 -7.53 9.09 -4.06
N VAL A 29 -6.72 8.21 -4.65
CA VAL A 29 -7.08 7.47 -5.86
C VAL A 29 -8.34 6.63 -5.63
N LEU A 30 -8.40 5.81 -4.57
CA LEU A 30 -9.54 4.93 -4.31
C LEU A 30 -10.76 5.65 -3.73
N ALA A 31 -10.63 6.86 -3.21
CA ALA A 31 -11.78 7.69 -2.83
C ALA A 31 -12.70 7.99 -4.03
N ARG A 32 -12.15 8.00 -5.25
CA ARG A 32 -12.91 8.17 -6.51
C ARG A 32 -13.83 6.99 -6.85
N LEU A 33 -13.72 5.86 -6.14
CA LEU A 33 -14.67 4.75 -6.26
C LEU A 33 -16.04 5.06 -5.62
N ARG A 34 -16.13 6.11 -4.79
CA ARG A 34 -17.37 6.48 -4.11
C ARG A 34 -18.37 7.12 -5.09
N PRO A 35 -19.68 6.82 -5.00
CA PRO A 35 -20.69 7.42 -5.87
C PRO A 35 -20.81 8.96 -5.71
N PRO A 36 -21.19 9.69 -6.80
CA PRO A 36 -21.40 9.21 -8.16
C PRO A 36 -20.05 9.03 -8.90
N ALA A 37 -19.66 7.78 -9.16
CA ALA A 37 -18.34 7.43 -9.69
C ALA A 37 -18.39 7.26 -11.22
N GLY A 38 -18.06 8.31 -11.97
CA GLY A 38 -17.90 8.24 -13.43
C GLY A 38 -16.57 7.62 -13.89
N GLU A 39 -15.60 7.46 -12.99
CA GLU A 39 -14.20 7.12 -13.31
C GLU A 39 -13.68 5.88 -12.57
N ALA A 40 -14.57 4.97 -12.14
CA ALA A 40 -14.19 3.82 -11.32
C ALA A 40 -13.09 2.96 -11.98
N GLY A 41 -13.16 2.72 -13.29
CA GLY A 41 -12.16 1.93 -14.01
C GLY A 41 -10.75 2.55 -13.99
N GLY A 42 -10.66 3.88 -14.13
CA GLY A 42 -9.38 4.60 -14.06
C GLY A 42 -8.78 4.54 -12.67
N ALA A 43 -9.60 4.79 -11.64
CA ALA A 43 -9.18 4.72 -10.24
C ALA A 43 -8.73 3.30 -9.84
N ILE A 44 -9.40 2.25 -10.30
CA ILE A 44 -8.99 0.86 -10.06
C ILE A 44 -7.61 0.61 -10.65
N SER A 45 -7.38 1.01 -11.91
CA SER A 45 -6.12 0.71 -12.60
C SER A 45 -4.93 1.46 -12.02
N GLU A 46 -5.13 2.75 -11.73
CA GLU A 46 -4.14 3.56 -11.05
C GLU A 46 -3.84 3.03 -9.64
N GLY A 47 -4.88 2.68 -8.88
CA GLY A 47 -4.74 2.08 -7.55
C GLY A 47 -4.00 0.74 -7.57
N ALA A 48 -4.27 -0.12 -8.56
CA ALA A 48 -3.56 -1.38 -8.75
C ALA A 48 -2.06 -1.18 -9.01
N GLY A 49 -1.71 -0.11 -9.73
CA GLY A 49 -0.31 0.29 -9.96
C GLY A 49 0.39 0.78 -8.68
N LEU A 50 -0.27 1.64 -7.91
CA LEU A 50 0.27 2.17 -6.65
C LEU A 50 0.48 1.05 -5.62
N VAL A 51 -0.52 0.19 -5.43
CA VAL A 51 -0.42 -0.91 -4.45
C VAL A 51 0.64 -1.94 -4.85
N HIS A 52 0.87 -2.17 -6.15
CA HIS A 52 1.96 -3.03 -6.62
C HIS A 52 3.34 -2.49 -6.19
N LYS A 53 3.54 -1.17 -6.30
CA LYS A 53 4.78 -0.51 -5.85
C LYS A 53 4.95 -0.63 -4.34
N ILE A 54 3.91 -0.28 -3.57
CA ILE A 54 3.89 -0.37 -2.09
C ILE A 54 4.24 -1.80 -1.65
N LYS A 55 3.62 -2.81 -2.26
CA LYS A 55 3.92 -4.23 -1.95
C LYS A 55 5.39 -4.57 -2.21
N GLY A 56 5.91 -4.19 -3.37
CA GLY A 56 7.28 -4.52 -3.77
C GLY A 56 8.33 -3.84 -2.89
N SER A 57 8.12 -2.56 -2.58
CA SER A 57 9.03 -1.76 -1.75
C SER A 57 9.00 -2.21 -0.28
N SER A 58 7.81 -2.37 0.31
CA SER A 58 7.64 -2.82 1.70
C SER A 58 8.16 -4.24 1.92
N GLY A 59 7.91 -5.17 0.99
CA GLY A 59 8.43 -6.53 1.05
C GLY A 59 9.96 -6.58 1.01
N SER A 60 10.58 -5.74 0.17
CA SER A 60 12.03 -5.68 0.01
C SER A 60 12.74 -5.07 1.23
N ILE A 61 12.07 -4.18 1.96
CA ILE A 61 12.60 -3.55 3.18
C ILE A 61 12.17 -4.28 4.47
N GLY A 62 11.41 -5.38 4.35
CA GLY A 62 11.09 -6.26 5.48
C GLY A 62 9.88 -5.84 6.31
N PHE A 63 8.96 -5.05 5.73
CA PHE A 63 7.65 -4.74 6.30
C PHE A 63 6.60 -5.72 5.77
N HIS A 64 6.68 -6.98 6.21
CA HIS A 64 5.87 -8.07 5.64
C HIS A 64 4.36 -7.89 5.81
N GLU A 65 3.91 -7.29 6.91
CA GLU A 65 2.49 -7.04 7.18
C GLU A 65 1.89 -6.02 6.19
N VAL A 66 2.61 -4.92 5.94
CA VAL A 66 2.26 -3.93 4.89
C VAL A 66 2.19 -4.62 3.53
N GLY A 67 3.18 -5.46 3.21
CA GLY A 67 3.20 -6.24 1.97
C GLY A 67 2.01 -7.20 1.83
N ALA A 68 1.55 -7.81 2.92
CA ALA A 68 0.42 -8.74 2.91
C ALA A 68 -0.90 -8.02 2.62
N VAL A 69 -1.19 -6.93 3.32
CA VAL A 69 -2.40 -6.12 3.08
C VAL A 69 -2.38 -5.50 1.67
N ALA A 70 -1.22 -5.02 1.21
CA ALA A 70 -1.05 -4.54 -0.15
C ALA A 70 -1.31 -5.64 -1.20
N GLN A 71 -0.86 -6.87 -0.96
CA GLN A 71 -1.14 -8.00 -1.86
C GLN A 71 -2.64 -8.34 -1.92
N GLU A 72 -3.35 -8.29 -0.78
CA GLU A 72 -4.81 -8.50 -0.75
C GLU A 72 -5.54 -7.43 -1.57
N LEU A 73 -5.18 -6.16 -1.37
CA LEU A 73 -5.77 -5.05 -2.11
C LEU A 73 -5.44 -5.12 -3.61
N GLU A 74 -4.19 -5.45 -3.97
CA GLU A 74 -3.81 -5.66 -5.38
C GLU A 74 -4.64 -6.75 -6.04
N THR A 75 -4.84 -7.87 -5.33
CA THR A 75 -5.63 -9.01 -5.84
C THR A 75 -7.07 -8.59 -6.10
N LEU A 76 -7.67 -7.83 -5.17
CA LEU A 76 -9.02 -7.30 -5.34
C LEU A 76 -9.11 -6.35 -6.53
N LEU A 77 -8.23 -5.34 -6.62
CA LEU A 77 -8.27 -4.34 -7.69
C LEU A 77 -8.06 -4.97 -9.06
N ARG A 78 -7.10 -5.90 -9.20
CA ARG A 78 -6.90 -6.65 -10.46
C ARG A 78 -8.09 -7.52 -10.82
N GLY A 79 -8.79 -8.08 -9.83
CA GLY A 79 -10.04 -8.79 -10.05
C GLY A 79 -11.12 -7.88 -10.64
N LEU A 80 -11.25 -6.67 -10.10
CA LEU A 80 -12.18 -5.66 -10.59
C LEU A 80 -11.80 -5.15 -12.00
N GLU A 81 -10.52 -4.95 -12.29
CA GLU A 81 -10.05 -4.62 -13.65
C GLU A 81 -10.48 -5.68 -14.67
N ARG A 82 -10.26 -6.96 -14.35
CA ARG A 82 -10.62 -8.09 -15.22
C ARG A 82 -12.13 -8.23 -15.40
N ALA A 83 -12.92 -7.80 -14.42
CA ALA A 83 -14.38 -7.75 -14.48
C ALA A 83 -14.94 -6.53 -15.24
N GLY A 84 -14.07 -5.71 -15.86
CA GLY A 84 -14.48 -4.54 -16.64
C GLY A 84 -14.53 -3.23 -15.85
N GLY A 85 -13.91 -3.18 -14.66
CA GLY A 85 -13.73 -1.93 -13.91
C GLY A 85 -15.02 -1.35 -13.32
N THR A 86 -16.05 -2.17 -13.16
CA THR A 86 -17.36 -1.77 -12.61
C THR A 86 -17.60 -2.48 -11.28
N PRO A 87 -17.05 -1.97 -10.17
CA PRO A 87 -17.20 -2.59 -8.87
C PRO A 87 -18.62 -2.38 -8.34
N ASP A 88 -19.19 -3.42 -7.72
CA ASP A 88 -20.42 -3.28 -6.94
C ASP A 88 -20.14 -2.60 -5.58
N ALA A 89 -21.20 -2.31 -4.82
CA ALA A 89 -21.07 -1.68 -3.52
C ALA A 89 -20.20 -2.48 -2.54
N GLY A 90 -20.20 -3.82 -2.64
CA GLY A 90 -19.40 -4.70 -1.79
C GLY A 90 -17.91 -4.63 -2.13
N GLY A 91 -17.58 -4.64 -3.42
CA GLY A 91 -16.21 -4.49 -3.93
C GLY A 91 -15.62 -3.14 -3.57
N ILE A 92 -16.40 -2.06 -3.70
CA ILE A 92 -16.00 -0.71 -3.28
C ILE A 92 -15.74 -0.69 -1.77
N ALA A 93 -16.68 -1.20 -0.96
CA ALA A 93 -16.53 -1.23 0.49
C ALA A 93 -15.29 -2.02 0.94
N ARG A 94 -15.03 -3.17 0.31
CA ARG A 94 -13.84 -3.98 0.63
C ARG A 94 -12.54 -3.28 0.23
N ALA A 95 -12.48 -2.63 -0.93
CA ALA A 95 -11.30 -1.88 -1.36
C ALA A 95 -10.99 -0.71 -0.41
N LEU A 96 -12.01 0.05 -0.01
CA LEU A 96 -11.87 1.15 0.94
C LEU A 96 -11.47 0.67 2.34
N ALA A 97 -11.98 -0.48 2.78
CA ALA A 97 -11.60 -1.09 4.06
C ALA A 97 -10.12 -1.50 4.07
N LEU A 98 -9.64 -2.17 3.02
CA LEU A 98 -8.23 -2.57 2.89
C LEU A 98 -7.28 -1.36 2.81
N VAL A 99 -7.66 -0.28 2.13
CA VAL A 99 -6.87 0.96 2.16
C VAL A 99 -6.85 1.58 3.54
N SER A 100 -7.97 1.56 4.27
CA SER A 100 -8.02 2.11 5.63
C SER A 100 -7.17 1.30 6.61
N GLU A 101 -7.14 -0.03 6.43
CA GLU A 101 -6.24 -0.93 7.18
C GLU A 101 -4.77 -0.63 6.86
N LEU A 102 -4.44 -0.47 5.58
CA LEU A 102 -3.09 -0.12 5.15
C LEU A 102 -2.65 1.25 5.69
N ASP A 103 -3.54 2.25 5.67
CA ASP A 103 -3.32 3.59 6.23
C ASP A 103 -3.00 3.53 7.74
N ALA A 104 -3.79 2.75 8.49
CA ALA A 104 -3.56 2.53 9.92
C ALA A 104 -2.22 1.84 10.20
N LEU A 105 -1.85 0.83 9.39
CA LEU A 105 -0.58 0.13 9.51
C LEU A 105 0.62 1.05 9.26
N VAL A 106 0.57 1.89 8.21
CA VAL A 106 1.70 2.78 7.89
C VAL A 106 1.79 3.99 8.82
N ALA A 107 0.68 4.41 9.42
CA ALA A 107 0.68 5.48 10.42
C ALA A 107 1.54 5.11 11.63
N GLU A 108 1.39 3.88 12.13
CA GLU A 108 2.10 3.35 13.30
C GLU A 108 3.47 2.72 12.97
N LEU A 109 3.89 2.75 11.70
CA LEU A 109 5.11 2.10 11.25
C LEU A 109 6.36 2.73 11.90
N ARG A 110 7.18 1.87 12.50
CA ARG A 110 8.47 2.24 13.06
C ARG A 110 9.58 1.48 12.35
N PRO A 111 10.76 2.11 12.13
CA PRO A 111 11.88 1.45 11.48
C PRO A 111 12.27 0.11 12.10
N GLU A 112 12.16 -0.02 13.43
CA GLU A 112 12.51 -1.20 14.21
C GLU A 112 11.67 -2.44 13.86
N GLN A 113 10.50 -2.24 13.22
CA GLN A 113 9.64 -3.33 12.77
C GLN A 113 10.11 -3.97 11.46
N SER A 114 11.04 -3.34 10.75
CA SER A 114 11.65 -3.93 9.57
C SER A 114 12.49 -5.15 9.96
N ALA A 115 12.31 -6.26 9.25
CA ALA A 115 13.15 -7.45 9.37
C ALA A 115 14.66 -7.17 9.10
N LEU A 116 14.97 -6.05 8.43
CA LEU A 116 16.34 -5.65 8.11
C LEU A 116 16.96 -4.71 9.15
N TYR A 117 16.20 -4.20 10.12
CA TYR A 117 16.67 -3.18 11.06
C TYR A 117 17.85 -3.65 11.94
N HIS A 118 17.86 -4.94 12.26
CA HIS A 118 18.91 -5.59 13.05
C HIS A 118 19.82 -6.50 12.20
N ALA A 119 19.68 -6.50 10.87
CA ALA A 119 20.56 -7.27 10.00
C ALA A 119 21.97 -6.66 10.06
N GLY A 120 22.91 -7.37 10.70
CA GLY A 120 24.29 -6.92 10.92
C GLY A 120 25.19 -8.06 11.41
#